data_AF-A0A497LUC2-F1
#
_entry.id   AF-A0A497LUC2-F1
#
_cell.length_a   1.000
_cell.length_b   1.000
_cell.length_c   1.000
_cell.angle_alpha   90.00
_cell.angle_beta   90.00
_cell.angle_gamma   90.00
#
_symmetry.space_group_name_H-M   'P 1'
#
loop_
_entity.id
_entity.type
_entity.pdbx_description
1 polymer ?
#
loop_
_entity_poly.entity_id
_entity_poly.type
_entity_poly.pdbx_seq_one_letter_code
_entity_poly.pdbx_strand_id
1 'polypeptide(L)'
;MEEWKPRDGDAIISKDNFIFYVFGYEHPPSRVLAFLKYIPSEHTDLFPIRYLKKKWNFRGKILRRPEKLYTAKNYQILMNSLKKNFGHYVYFCPYRMKEVISVPFNYVKEVYVPKDCLQKLTLSSKRDDLQKLALELISLISAEAKVDFEDFGIHG
;
A
#
# COMPACT_ATOMS: atom_id res chain seq x y z
N MET A 1 -11.99 -19.07 0.45
CA MET A 1 -11.35 -17.76 0.71
C MET A 1 -12.48 -16.76 0.78
N GLU A 2 -12.66 -16.09 1.91
CA GLU A 2 -13.55 -14.93 1.95
C GLU A 2 -13.12 -13.93 0.88
N GLU A 3 -14.10 -13.30 0.24
CA GLU A 3 -13.87 -12.22 -0.70
C GLU A 3 -13.16 -11.08 0.05
N TRP A 4 -11.92 -10.75 -0.34
CA TRP A 4 -11.16 -9.70 0.32
C TRP A 4 -11.92 -8.37 0.24
N LYS A 5 -12.26 -7.83 1.42
CA LYS A 5 -12.82 -6.48 1.56
C LYS A 5 -11.69 -5.50 1.88
N PRO A 6 -11.38 -4.54 0.99
CA PRO A 6 -10.29 -3.61 1.20
C PRO A 6 -10.54 -2.70 2.41
N ARG A 7 -9.50 -2.47 3.20
CA ARG A 7 -9.53 -1.60 4.38
C ARG A 7 -8.28 -0.74 4.47
N ASP A 8 -8.39 0.34 5.24
CA ASP A 8 -7.26 1.21 5.56
C ASP A 8 -6.08 0.39 6.09
N GLY A 9 -4.88 0.67 5.58
CA GLY A 9 -3.65 -0.05 5.94
C GLY A 9 -3.34 -1.28 5.08
N ASP A 10 -4.27 -1.79 4.28
CA ASP A 10 -3.96 -2.83 3.28
C ASP A 10 -2.95 -2.30 2.25
N ALA A 11 -2.00 -3.14 1.84
CA ALA A 11 -1.09 -2.83 0.75
C ALA A 11 -1.35 -3.71 -0.46
N ILE A 12 -1.46 -3.09 -1.64
CA ILE A 12 -1.75 -3.75 -2.90
C ILE A 12 -0.50 -3.76 -3.77
N ILE A 13 -0.12 -4.93 -4.27
CA ILE A 13 0.74 -5.04 -5.44
C ILE A 13 -0.15 -5.12 -6.67
N SER A 14 0.06 -4.20 -7.60
CA SER A 14 -0.61 -4.22 -8.89
C SER A 14 0.09 -5.11 -9.91
N LYS A 15 -0.59 -5.45 -11.01
CA LYS A 15 0.00 -6.19 -12.14
C LYS A 15 1.17 -5.44 -12.81
N ASP A 16 1.20 -4.11 -12.72
CA ASP A 16 2.33 -3.28 -13.19
C ASP A 16 3.46 -3.15 -12.13
N ASN A 17 3.39 -3.92 -11.03
CA ASN A 17 4.35 -3.92 -9.92
C ASN A 17 4.44 -2.62 -9.10
N PHE A 18 3.53 -1.67 -9.29
CA PHE A 18 3.34 -0.59 -8.32
C PHE A 18 2.84 -1.14 -6.98
N ILE A 19 3.27 -0.53 -5.88
CA ILE A 19 2.71 -0.78 -4.56
C ILE A 19 1.85 0.41 -4.14
N PHE A 20 0.58 0.12 -3.91
CA PHE A 20 -0.40 1.07 -3.42
C PHE A 20 -0.76 0.78 -1.97
N TYR A 21 -1.11 1.82 -1.22
CA TYR A 21 -1.63 1.72 0.15
C TYR A 21 -3.09 2.14 0.14
N VAL A 22 -3.97 1.23 0.55
CA VAL A 22 -5.40 1.45 0.64
C VAL A 22 -5.65 2.48 1.73
N PHE A 23 -6.60 3.39 1.47
CA PHE A 23 -7.03 4.35 2.46
C PHE A 23 -8.56 4.37 2.59
N GLY A 24 -9.02 4.48 3.83
CA GLY A 24 -10.44 4.45 4.18
C GLY A 24 -11.06 3.06 4.08
N TYR A 25 -12.37 3.01 4.30
CA TYR A 25 -13.16 1.77 4.37
C TYR A 25 -14.24 1.69 3.30
N GLU A 26 -14.40 2.77 2.51
CA GLU A 26 -15.41 2.90 1.48
C GLU A 26 -14.74 2.95 0.11
N HIS A 27 -15.14 2.01 -0.74
CA HIS A 27 -14.53 1.81 -2.04
C HIS A 27 -15.60 1.64 -3.13
N PRO A 28 -15.37 2.12 -4.36
CA PRO A 28 -16.25 1.83 -5.48
C PRO A 28 -16.37 0.31 -5.72
N PRO A 29 -17.51 -0.19 -6.26
CA PRO A 29 -17.77 -1.64 -6.36
C PRO A 29 -16.71 -2.49 -7.09
N SER A 30 -15.87 -1.90 -7.94
CA SER A 30 -14.88 -2.63 -8.74
C SER A 30 -13.45 -2.14 -8.57
N ARG A 31 -13.20 -1.26 -7.60
CA ARG A 31 -11.94 -0.51 -7.45
C ARG A 31 -11.64 -0.24 -5.98
N VAL A 32 -10.36 -0.15 -5.65
CA VAL A 32 -9.90 0.23 -4.32
C VAL A 32 -9.31 1.63 -4.36
N LEU A 33 -9.72 2.50 -3.45
CA LEU A 33 -9.09 3.82 -3.31
C LEU A 33 -7.75 3.64 -2.59
N ALA A 34 -6.67 4.14 -3.20
CA ALA A 34 -5.33 3.91 -2.69
C ALA A 34 -4.35 5.02 -3.10
N PHE A 35 -3.26 5.18 -2.35
CA PHE A 35 -2.15 6.05 -2.69
C PHE A 35 -0.99 5.25 -3.28
N LEU A 36 -0.36 5.77 -4.33
CA LEU A 36 0.82 5.17 -4.93
C LEU A 36 2.05 5.40 -4.03
N LYS A 37 2.52 4.37 -3.31
CA LYS A 37 3.62 4.49 -2.33
C LYS A 37 4.97 4.09 -2.92
N TYR A 38 5.02 3.06 -3.77
CA TYR A 38 6.27 2.63 -4.43
C TYR A 38 6.09 2.44 -5.93
N ILE A 39 7.07 2.95 -6.67
CA ILE A 39 7.13 3.01 -8.13
C ILE A 39 8.29 2.11 -8.60
N PRO A 40 8.06 1.18 -9.54
CA PRO A 40 9.13 0.42 -10.17
C PRO A 40 10.16 1.35 -10.82
N SER A 41 11.44 1.03 -10.68
CA SER A 41 12.54 1.86 -11.21
C SER A 41 12.43 2.11 -12.71
N GLU A 42 11.91 1.13 -13.46
CA GLU A 42 11.66 1.22 -14.89
C GLU A 42 10.57 2.25 -15.27
N HIS A 43 9.81 2.74 -14.30
CA HIS A 43 8.76 3.72 -14.51
C HIS A 43 9.06 5.08 -13.91
N THR A 44 10.17 5.28 -13.18
CA THR A 44 10.38 6.54 -12.45
C THR A 44 10.50 7.78 -13.31
N ASP A 45 10.97 7.63 -14.56
CA ASP A 45 11.12 8.75 -15.49
C ASP A 45 9.76 9.29 -15.95
N LEU A 46 8.69 8.49 -15.84
CA LEU A 46 7.32 8.90 -16.13
C LEU A 46 6.73 9.80 -15.03
N PHE A 47 7.38 9.86 -13.86
CA PHE A 47 6.91 10.59 -12.69
C PHE A 47 7.98 11.62 -12.27
N PRO A 48 7.86 12.89 -12.72
CA PRO A 48 8.85 13.93 -12.47
C PRO A 48 8.75 14.49 -11.04
N ILE A 49 9.10 13.64 -10.06
CA ILE A 49 9.07 13.93 -8.62
C ILE A 49 10.40 13.52 -7.97
N ARG A 50 10.66 14.07 -6.78
CA ARG A 50 11.80 13.66 -5.98
C ARG A 50 11.54 12.33 -5.30
N TYR A 51 12.54 11.46 -5.32
CA TYR A 51 12.53 10.15 -4.67
C TYR A 51 13.52 10.12 -3.51
N LEU A 52 13.24 9.25 -2.54
CA LEU A 52 14.22 8.91 -1.51
C LEU A 52 15.50 8.33 -2.15
N LYS A 53 16.65 8.58 -1.50
CA LYS A 53 17.95 8.01 -1.92
C LYS A 53 17.91 6.48 -1.85
N LYS A 54 17.28 5.93 -0.79
CA LYS A 54 17.10 4.50 -0.60
C LYS A 54 16.31 3.89 -1.76
N LYS A 55 16.74 2.71 -2.19
CA LYS A 55 16.02 1.84 -3.12
C LYS A 55 15.63 0.57 -2.38
N TRP A 56 14.53 -0.04 -2.78
CA TRP A 56 14.08 -1.31 -2.21
C TRP A 56 14.17 -2.38 -3.28
N ASN A 57 14.68 -3.56 -2.93
CA ASN A 57 14.54 -4.75 -3.76
C ASN A 57 13.35 -5.53 -3.23
N PHE A 58 12.31 -5.64 -4.03
CA PHE A 58 11.12 -6.41 -3.72
C PHE A 58 10.99 -7.54 -4.75
N ARG A 59 11.38 -8.76 -4.36
CA ARG A 59 11.32 -9.97 -5.21
C ARG A 59 11.99 -9.76 -6.59
N GLY A 60 13.17 -9.15 -6.62
CA GLY A 60 13.93 -8.86 -7.83
C GLY A 60 13.53 -7.57 -8.55
N LYS A 61 12.48 -6.87 -8.10
CA LYS A 61 12.08 -5.55 -8.62
C LYS A 61 12.66 -4.43 -7.78
N ILE A 62 13.33 -3.49 -8.44
CA ILE A 62 13.85 -2.31 -7.76
C ILE A 62 12.73 -1.26 -7.69
N LEU A 63 12.40 -0.85 -6.47
CA LEU A 63 11.35 0.10 -6.17
C LEU A 63 11.93 1.41 -5.64
N ARG A 64 11.24 2.49 -5.99
CA ARG A 64 11.56 3.87 -5.63
C ARG A 64 10.36 4.49 -4.95
N ARG A 65 10.60 5.16 -3.81
CA ARG A 65 9.55 5.83 -3.03
C ARG A 65 9.64 7.34 -3.22
N PRO A 66 8.56 8.03 -3.60
CA PRO A 66 8.48 9.48 -3.56
C PRO A 66 8.86 10.04 -2.19
N GLU A 67 9.68 11.09 -2.14
CA GLU A 67 10.12 11.70 -0.87
C GLU A 67 8.94 12.33 -0.11
N LYS A 68 8.04 13.01 -0.83
CA LYS A 68 6.87 13.69 -0.25
C LYS A 68 5.60 13.23 -0.96
N LEU A 69 4.99 12.15 -0.47
CA LEU A 69 3.80 11.56 -1.11
C LEU A 69 2.57 12.48 -1.07
N TYR A 70 2.36 13.18 0.04
CA TYR A 70 1.08 13.82 0.37
C TYR A 70 1.02 15.34 0.12
N THR A 71 2.01 15.93 -0.57
CA THR A 71 1.89 17.35 -0.95
C THR A 71 0.92 17.48 -2.11
N ALA A 72 0.11 18.54 -2.12
CA ALA A 72 -0.83 18.81 -3.23
C ALA A 72 -0.12 18.81 -4.60
N LYS A 73 1.08 19.41 -4.66
CA LYS A 73 1.92 19.42 -5.86
C LYS A 73 2.29 18.01 -6.33
N ASN A 74 2.80 17.16 -5.43
CA ASN A 74 3.22 15.81 -5.82
C ASN A 74 2.02 14.93 -6.15
N TYR A 75 0.91 15.09 -5.43
CA TYR A 75 -0.34 14.41 -5.76
C TYR A 75 -0.80 14.74 -7.19
N GLN A 76 -0.76 16.01 -7.61
CA GLN A 76 -1.11 16.40 -8.97
C GLN A 76 -0.18 15.79 -10.02
N ILE A 77 1.14 15.74 -9.75
CA ILE A 77 2.11 15.11 -10.65
C ILE A 77 1.83 13.60 -10.76
N LEU A 78 1.63 12.91 -9.64
CA LEU A 78 1.29 11.48 -9.62
C LEU A 78 0.01 11.22 -10.40
N MET A 79 -1.05 12.01 -10.16
CA MET A 79 -2.32 11.90 -10.87
C MET A 79 -2.14 12.07 -12.38
N ASN A 80 -1.45 13.12 -12.82
CA ASN A 80 -1.22 13.40 -14.24
C ASN A 80 -0.38 12.29 -14.91
N SER A 81 0.67 11.82 -14.23
CA SER A 81 1.53 10.73 -14.72
C SER A 81 0.77 9.41 -14.83
N LEU A 82 -0.06 9.07 -13.84
CA LEU A 82 -0.94 7.90 -13.91
C LEU A 82 -1.96 8.06 -15.03
N LYS A 83 -2.65 9.19 -15.13
CA LYS A 83 -3.65 9.43 -16.18
C LYS A 83 -3.06 9.28 -17.58
N LYS A 84 -1.84 9.74 -17.80
CA LYS A 84 -1.15 9.68 -19.10
C LYS A 84 -0.65 8.27 -19.45
N ASN A 85 -0.07 7.55 -18.51
CA ASN A 85 0.70 6.32 -18.81
C ASN A 85 0.02 5.04 -18.28
N PHE A 86 -0.86 5.15 -17.28
CA PHE A 86 -1.52 4.05 -16.58
C PHE A 86 -2.95 4.45 -16.16
N GLY A 87 -3.74 4.89 -17.15
CA GLY A 87 -5.03 5.55 -16.91
C GLY A 87 -6.05 4.70 -16.15
N HIS A 88 -5.91 3.37 -16.15
CA HIS A 88 -6.74 2.47 -15.36
C HIS A 88 -6.64 2.71 -13.84
N TYR A 89 -5.54 3.32 -13.36
CA TYR A 89 -5.40 3.70 -11.95
C TYR A 89 -6.06 5.03 -11.58
N VAL A 90 -6.68 5.73 -12.53
CA VAL A 90 -7.40 6.98 -12.27
C VAL A 90 -8.90 6.71 -12.36
N TYR A 91 -9.64 7.19 -11.37
CA TYR A 91 -11.09 7.04 -11.28
C TYR A 91 -11.74 8.37 -10.97
N PHE A 92 -12.76 8.74 -11.73
CA PHE A 92 -13.61 9.87 -11.38
C PHE A 92 -14.62 9.41 -10.32
N CYS A 93 -14.50 9.94 -9.10
CA CYS A 93 -15.42 9.63 -8.02
C CYS A 93 -16.65 10.56 -8.11
N PRO A 94 -17.85 10.06 -8.46
CA PRO A 94 -19.04 10.91 -8.63
C PRO A 94 -19.46 11.57 -7.32
N TYR A 95 -19.25 10.90 -6.17
CA TYR A 95 -19.58 11.43 -4.86
C TYR A 95 -18.67 12.59 -4.42
N ARG A 96 -17.43 12.65 -4.94
CA ARG A 96 -16.44 13.69 -4.62
C ARG A 96 -16.24 14.69 -5.74
N MET A 97 -16.89 14.47 -6.89
CA MET A 97 -16.76 15.26 -8.11
C MET A 97 -15.30 15.53 -8.51
N LYS A 98 -14.43 14.52 -8.35
CA LYS A 98 -12.99 14.63 -8.66
C LYS A 98 -12.35 13.30 -9.04
N GLU A 99 -11.24 13.40 -9.77
CA GLU A 99 -10.36 12.28 -10.06
C GLU A 99 -9.56 11.87 -8.81
N VAL A 100 -9.53 10.58 -8.56
CA VAL A 100 -8.81 9.95 -7.44
C VAL A 100 -7.99 8.77 -7.94
N ILE A 101 -6.88 8.50 -7.26
CA ILE A 101 -6.06 7.33 -7.52
C ILE A 101 -6.79 6.10 -6.96
N SER A 102 -6.91 5.07 -7.77
CA SER A 102 -7.58 3.82 -7.42
C SER A 102 -6.93 2.62 -8.11
N VAL A 103 -7.13 1.43 -7.58
CA VAL A 103 -6.69 0.18 -8.21
C VAL A 103 -7.91 -0.65 -8.59
N PRO A 104 -8.16 -0.89 -9.89
CA PRO A 104 -9.17 -1.86 -10.32
C PRO A 104 -8.88 -3.26 -9.79
N PHE A 105 -9.92 -4.00 -9.36
CA PHE A 105 -9.72 -5.35 -8.82
C PHE A 105 -9.03 -6.30 -9.81
N ASN A 106 -9.35 -6.18 -11.10
CA ASN A 106 -8.69 -6.97 -12.15
C ASN A 106 -7.20 -6.61 -12.37
N TYR A 107 -6.70 -5.53 -11.75
CA TYR A 107 -5.30 -5.13 -11.75
C TYR A 107 -4.58 -5.40 -10.43
N VAL A 108 -5.29 -5.89 -9.41
CA VAL A 108 -4.68 -6.40 -8.18
C VAL A 108 -3.99 -7.72 -8.48
N LYS A 109 -2.70 -7.81 -8.12
CA LYS A 109 -1.90 -9.04 -8.22
C LYS A 109 -1.84 -9.76 -6.87
N GLU A 110 -1.60 -9.02 -5.81
CA GLU A 110 -1.47 -9.54 -4.45
C GLU A 110 -1.84 -8.45 -3.45
N VAL A 111 -2.35 -8.87 -2.28
CA VAL A 111 -2.71 -7.96 -1.19
C VAL A 111 -2.00 -8.43 0.09
N TYR A 112 -1.45 -7.47 0.82
CA TYR A 112 -0.96 -7.64 2.17
C TYR A 112 -1.97 -7.02 3.14
N VAL A 113 -2.79 -7.88 3.74
CA VAL A 113 -3.70 -7.51 4.82
C VAL A 113 -2.89 -7.49 6.13
N PRO A 114 -2.91 -6.39 6.91
CA PRO A 114 -2.06 -6.24 8.09
C PRO A 114 -2.24 -7.35 9.14
N LYS A 115 -3.47 -7.80 9.36
CA LYS A 115 -3.79 -8.90 10.28
C LYS A 115 -3.11 -10.20 9.84
N ASP A 116 -3.28 -10.57 8.57
CA ASP A 116 -2.67 -11.78 7.99
C ASP A 116 -1.15 -11.70 8.01
N CYS A 117 -0.58 -10.51 7.79
CA CYS A 117 0.86 -10.27 7.90
C CYS A 117 1.37 -10.52 9.33
N LEU A 118 0.65 -10.05 10.34
CA LEU A 118 0.99 -10.30 11.74
C LEU A 118 0.91 -11.79 12.08
N GLN A 119 -0.17 -12.46 11.66
CA GLN A 119 -0.32 -13.90 11.87
C GLN A 119 0.82 -14.70 11.22
N LYS A 120 1.17 -14.39 9.97
CA LYS A 120 2.31 -15.00 9.27
C LYS A 120 3.62 -14.76 10.01
N LEU A 121 3.81 -13.56 10.57
CA LEU A 121 5.00 -13.20 11.33
C LEU A 121 5.09 -13.99 12.65
N THR A 122 3.97 -14.13 13.36
CA THR A 122 3.87 -14.92 14.59
C THR A 122 4.09 -16.41 14.35
N LEU A 123 3.72 -16.94 13.18
CA LEU A 123 3.95 -18.34 12.83
C LEU A 123 5.34 -18.62 12.23
N SER A 124 6.09 -17.58 11.85
CA SER A 124 7.41 -17.76 11.22
C SER A 124 8.45 -18.32 12.21
N SER A 125 9.10 -19.42 11.85
CA SER A 125 10.19 -19.99 12.66
C SER A 125 11.51 -19.22 12.55
N LYS A 126 11.67 -18.41 11.48
CA LYS A 126 12.84 -17.57 11.25
C LYS A 126 12.41 -16.11 11.28
N ARG A 127 12.87 -15.37 12.29
CA ARG A 127 12.61 -13.94 12.45
C ARG A 127 13.90 -13.17 12.55
N ASP A 128 14.01 -12.07 11.82
CA ASP A 128 15.07 -11.10 12.03
C ASP A 128 14.81 -10.25 13.28
N ASP A 129 15.77 -9.40 13.67
CA ASP A 129 15.67 -8.64 14.93
C ASP A 129 14.60 -7.55 14.88
N LEU A 130 14.31 -6.98 13.69
CA LEU A 130 13.23 -6.01 13.53
C LEU A 130 11.87 -6.69 13.69
N GLN A 131 11.74 -7.90 13.14
CA GLN A 131 10.56 -8.74 13.25
C GLN A 131 10.28 -9.18 14.69
N LYS A 132 11.33 -9.55 15.46
CA LYS A 132 11.20 -9.84 16.89
C LYS A 132 10.76 -8.61 17.67
N LEU A 133 11.43 -7.48 17.46
CA LEU A 133 11.09 -6.22 18.13
C LEU A 133 9.65 -5.78 17.83
N ALA A 134 9.17 -5.99 16.60
CA ALA A 134 7.79 -5.68 16.25
C ALA A 134 6.78 -6.54 17.03
N LEU A 135 7.04 -7.85 17.19
CA LEU A 135 6.18 -8.73 17.98
C LEU A 135 6.22 -8.38 19.48
N GLU A 136 7.40 -8.05 20.01
CA GLU A 136 7.56 -7.59 21.40
C GLU A 136 6.77 -6.29 21.64
N LEU A 137 6.88 -5.33 20.73
CA LEU A 137 6.13 -4.07 20.81
C LEU A 137 4.62 -4.30 20.77
N ILE A 138 4.13 -5.14 19.85
CA ILE A 138 2.69 -5.43 19.75
C ILE A 138 2.20 -6.15 21.01
N SER A 139 2.99 -7.09 21.55
CA SER A 139 2.65 -7.80 22.79
C SER A 139 2.54 -6.84 23.97
N LEU A 140 3.47 -5.88 24.08
CA LEU A 140 3.42 -4.82 25.08
C LEU A 140 2.16 -3.96 24.93
N ILE A 141 1.86 -3.51 23.71
CA ILE A 141 0.67 -2.68 23.44
C ILE A 141 -0.61 -3.46 23.75
N SER A 142 -0.70 -4.73 23.35
CA SER A 142 -1.85 -5.60 23.62
C SER A 142 -2.12 -5.72 25.13
N ALA A 143 -1.08 -5.98 25.93
CA ALA A 143 -1.20 -6.09 27.39
C ALA A 143 -1.65 -4.77 28.04
N GLU A 144 -1.05 -3.64 27.66
CA GLU A 144 -1.36 -2.33 28.23
C GLU A 144 -2.74 -1.80 27.79
N ALA A 145 -3.09 -1.99 26.51
CA ALA A 145 -4.36 -1.53 25.96
C ALA A 145 -5.55 -2.45 26.29
N LYS A 146 -5.28 -3.68 26.79
CA LYS A 146 -6.28 -4.74 27.00
C LYS A 146 -7.06 -5.06 25.72
N VAL A 147 -6.33 -5.15 24.62
CA VAL A 147 -6.85 -5.56 23.30
C VAL A 147 -6.19 -6.88 22.95
N ASP A 148 -6.98 -7.84 22.47
CA ASP A 148 -6.48 -9.17 22.11
C ASP A 148 -5.44 -9.08 20.98
N PHE A 149 -4.38 -9.88 21.07
CA PHE A 149 -3.29 -9.85 20.09
C PHE A 149 -3.81 -10.13 18.66
N GLU A 150 -4.84 -10.98 18.53
CA GLU A 150 -5.46 -11.32 17.25
C GLU A 150 -6.22 -10.17 16.58
N ASP A 151 -6.49 -9.07 17.30
CA ASP A 151 -7.13 -7.86 16.77
C ASP A 151 -6.13 -6.85 16.21
N PHE A 152 -4.83 -7.10 16.38
CA PHE A 152 -3.78 -6.28 15.78
C PHE A 152 -3.47 -6.70 14.34
N GLY A 153 -2.83 -5.78 13.63
CA GLY A 153 -2.21 -6.02 12.34
C GLY A 153 -0.91 -5.23 12.22
N ILE A 154 -0.05 -5.64 11.29
CA ILE A 154 1.22 -4.96 11.04
C ILE A 154 1.41 -4.70 9.54
N HIS A 155 1.82 -3.48 9.22
CA HIS A 155 2.24 -3.07 7.87
C HIS A 155 3.39 -2.04 7.97
N GLY A 156 4.06 -1.75 6.85
CA GLY A 156 5.21 -0.82 6.77
C GLY A 156 4.90 0.51 6.08
#